data_AF-A0A7Y4T0X0-F1
#
_entry.id   AF-A0A7Y4T0X0-F1
#
_cell.length_a   1.000
_cell.length_b   1.000
_cell.length_c   1.000
_cell.angle_alpha   90.00
_cell.angle_beta   90.00
_cell.angle_gamma   90.00
#
_symmetry.space_group_name_H-M   'P 1'
#
loop_
_entity.id
_entity.type
_entity.pdbx_description
1 polymer ?
#
loop_
_entity_poly.entity_id
_entity_poly.type
_entity_poly.pdbx_seq_one_letter_code
_entity_poly.pdbx_strand_id
1 'polypeptide(L)' 'MLDNKKKQEILLILGEPDTKPSDNIWTYLLGTRPGFHIDPDVLILYYNSDNSLIKFKILCEGKEECKY' A
#
# COMPACT_ATOMS: atom_id res chain seq x y z
N MET A 1 6.77 1.02 -10.61
CA MET A 1 7.24 2.02 -9.63
C MET A 1 6.06 2.89 -9.21
N LEU A 2 5.71 2.89 -7.92
CA LEU A 2 4.55 3.61 -7.34
C LEU A 2 4.86 5.08 -6.99
N ASP A 3 6.11 5.52 -7.19
CA ASP A 3 6.58 6.87 -6.86
C ASP A 3 5.73 7.97 -7.49
N ASN A 4 5.38 8.99 -6.70
CA ASN A 4 4.57 10.16 -7.07
C ASN A 4 3.14 9.88 -7.58
N LYS A 5 2.62 8.66 -7.42
CA LYS A 5 1.23 8.39 -7.78
C LYS A 5 0.26 9.07 -6.83
N LYS A 6 -0.81 9.64 -7.40
CA LYS A 6 -1.92 10.19 -6.61
C LYS A 6 -2.82 9.07 -6.11
N LYS A 7 -3.54 9.31 -5.01
CA LYS A 7 -4.56 8.38 -4.48
C LYS A 7 -5.46 7.80 -5.57
N GLN A 8 -5.93 8.61 -6.51
CA GLN A 8 -6.79 8.14 -7.62
C GLN A 8 -6.09 7.11 -8.52
N GLU A 9 -4.81 7.30 -8.86
CA GLU A 9 -4.08 6.32 -9.65
C GLU A 9 -3.86 5.03 -8.88
N ILE A 10 -3.62 5.13 -7.56
CA ILE A 10 -3.50 3.95 -6.70
C ILE A 10 -4.81 3.18 -6.64
N LEU A 11 -5.96 3.86 -6.55
CA LEU A 11 -7.28 3.21 -6.61
C LEU A 11 -7.51 2.51 -7.96
N LEU A 12 -7.00 3.03 -9.06
CA LEU A 12 -7.13 2.36 -10.36
C LEU A 12 -6.28 1.08 -10.46
N ILE A 13 -5.16 1.02 -9.75
CA ILE A 13 -4.22 -0.11 -9.80
C ILE A 13 -4.59 -1.17 -8.75
N LEU A 14 -4.80 -0.72 -7.51
CA LEU A 14 -5.00 -1.56 -6.34
C LEU A 14 -6.44 -1.54 -5.85
N GLY A 15 -7.35 -0.74 -6.40
CA GLY A 15 -8.71 -0.62 -5.84
C GLY A 15 -8.73 0.06 -4.47
N GLU A 16 -9.87 -0.09 -3.79
CA GLU A 16 -10.05 0.42 -2.43
C GLU A 16 -9.08 -0.28 -1.45
N PRO A 17 -8.49 0.47 -0.50
CA PRO A 17 -7.69 -0.13 0.57
C PRO A 17 -8.57 -0.87 1.56
N ASP A 18 -7.99 -1.89 2.18
CA ASP A 18 -8.63 -2.72 3.18
C ASP A 18 -8.88 -1.93 4.48
N THR A 19 -7.94 -1.06 4.88
CA THR A 19 -8.14 -0.14 6.02
C THR A 19 -7.60 1.26 5.75
N LYS A 20 -8.24 2.27 6.36
CA LYS A 20 -7.89 3.69 6.31
C LYS A 20 -7.79 4.26 7.73
N PRO A 21 -6.71 3.98 8.49
CA PRO A 21 -6.56 4.50 9.86
C PRO A 21 -6.52 6.04 9.92
N SER A 22 -6.21 6.70 8.80
CA SER A 22 -6.26 8.15 8.60
C SER A 22 -6.56 8.45 7.13
N ASP A 23 -7.07 9.64 6.81
CA ASP A 23 -7.19 10.13 5.43
C ASP A 23 -5.88 9.99 4.64
N ASN A 24 -4.74 10.11 5.30
CA ASN A 24 -3.42 10.09 4.67
C ASN A 24 -2.73 8.72 4.73
N ILE A 25 -3.34 7.70 5.33
CA ILE A 25 -2.71 6.39 5.49
C ILE A 25 -3.67 5.32 4.98
N TRP A 26 -3.25 4.60 3.94
CA TRP A 26 -4.02 3.50 3.37
C TRP A 26 -3.26 2.19 3.51
N THR A 27 -3.97 1.13 3.88
CA THR A 27 -3.39 -0.19 4.09
C THR A 27 -4.05 -1.21 3.17
N TYR A 28 -3.24 -2.02 2.53
CA TYR A 28 -3.64 -3.07 1.60
C TYR A 28 -3.12 -4.41 2.10
N LEU A 29 -4.00 -5.40 2.16
CA LEU A 29 -3.61 -6.79 2.43
C LEU A 29 -3.38 -7.47 1.08
N LEU A 30 -2.11 -7.67 0.69
CA LEU A 30 -1.80 -8.21 -0.64
C LEU A 30 -2.00 -9.72 -0.72
N GLY A 31 -1.74 -10.46 0.37
CA GLY A 31 -1.87 -11.92 0.40
C GLY A 31 -3.30 -12.45 0.16
N THR A 32 -4.32 -11.60 0.30
CA THR A 32 -5.72 -11.95 0.03
C THR A 32 -6.17 -11.56 -1.37
N ARG A 33 -5.32 -10.91 -2.18
CA ARG A 33 -5.69 -10.35 -3.48
C ARG A 33 -5.27 -11.26 -4.62
N PRO A 34 -6.19 -11.61 -5.54
CA PRO A 34 -5.86 -12.45 -6.70
C PRO A 34 -4.81 -11.77 -7.59
N GLY A 35 -3.74 -12.48 -7.92
CA GLY A 35 -2.61 -11.97 -8.71
C GLY A 35 -1.38 -11.56 -7.88
N PHE A 36 -1.51 -11.45 -6.57
CA PHE A 36 -0.40 -11.25 -5.64
C PHE A 36 -0.15 -12.54 -4.86
N HIS A 37 0.83 -13.35 -5.29
CA HIS A 37 1.29 -14.52 -4.54
C HIS A 37 2.43 -14.12 -3.60
N ILE A 38 2.15 -13.22 -2.65
CA ILE A 38 3.13 -12.72 -1.69
C ILE A 38 2.51 -12.84 -0.30
N ASP A 39 3.07 -13.75 0.50
CA ASP A 39 2.51 -14.16 1.78
C ASP A 39 3.50 -13.86 2.91
N PRO A 40 3.10 -13.13 3.95
CA PRO A 40 2.04 -12.12 4.05
C PRO A 40 2.62 -10.71 3.90
N ASP A 41 2.15 -9.98 2.88
CA ASP A 41 2.65 -8.65 2.56
C ASP A 41 1.57 -7.57 2.76
N VAL A 42 1.67 -6.83 3.87
CA VAL A 42 0.84 -5.65 4.11
C VAL A 42 1.51 -4.45 3.46
N LEU A 43 0.86 -3.84 2.48
CA LEU A 43 1.32 -2.59 1.86
C LEU A 43 0.65 -1.40 2.55
N ILE A 44 1.46 -0.56 3.21
CA ILE A 44 1.02 0.68 3.85
C ILE A 44 1.50 1.85 3.00
N LEU A 45 0.58 2.71 2.60
CA LEU A 45 0.81 3.90 1.79
C LEU A 45 0.57 5.16 2.62
N TYR A 46 1.52 6.09 2.58
CA TYR A 46 1.47 7.37 3.27
C TYR A 46 1.40 8.50 2.25
N TYR A 47 0.36 9.32 2.35
CA TYR A 47 0.07 10.42 1.43
C TYR A 47 0.28 11.78 2.09
N ASN A 48 0.61 12.78 1.27
CA ASN A 48 0.58 14.18 1.68
C ASN A 48 -0.84 14.75 1.60
N SER A 49 -1.03 15.97 2.11
CA SER A 49 -2.28 16.73 2.01
C SER A 49 -2.74 16.98 0.57
N ASP A 50 -1.82 16.95 -0.41
CA ASP A 50 -2.13 17.01 -1.85
C ASP A 50 -2.53 15.64 -2.45
N ASN A 51 -2.73 14.62 -1.62
CA ASN A 51 -3.05 13.24 -2.03
C ASN A 51 -1.96 12.55 -2.86
N SER A 52 -0.74 13.07 -2.83
CA SER A 52 0.44 12.48 -3.49
C SER A 52 1.14 11.51 -2.54
N LEU A 53 1.54 10.33 -3.04
CA LEU A 53 2.25 9.32 -2.26
C LEU A 53 3.63 9.85 -1.84
N ILE A 54 3.90 9.88 -0.54
CA ILE A 54 5.21 10.28 0.02
C ILE A 54 6.07 9.06 0.28
N LYS A 55 5.48 8.02 0.87
CA LYS A 55 6.20 6.83 1.35
C LYS A 55 5.28 5.63 1.27
N PHE A 56 5.87 4.46 1.05
CA PHE A 56 5.20 3.20 1.28
C PHE A 56 6.08 2.27 2.13
N LYS A 57 5.44 1.31 2.80
CA LYS A 57 6.08 0.23 3.53
C LYS A 57 5.42 -1.09 3.15
N ILE A 58 6.20 -2.14 3.08
CA ILE A 58 5.71 -3.50 2.87
C ILE A 58 6.16 -4.32 4.07
N LEU A 59 5.19 -4.86 4.82
CA LEU A 59 5.45 -5.69 5.99
C LEU A 59 5.28 -7.16 5.60
N CYS A 60 6.34 -7.95 5.74
CA CYS A 60 6.34 -9.41 5.58
C CYS A 60 6.10 -10.10 6.95
N GLU A 61 5.57 -11.33 7.02
CA GLU A 61 5.49 -12.06 8.32
C GLU A 61 6.87 -12.10 8.97
N GLY A 62 6.91 -11.71 10.24
CA GLY A 62 8.11 -11.79 11.05
C GLY A 62 9.22 -10.80 10.69
N LYS A 63 9.03 -9.86 9.75
CA LYS A 63 10.03 -8.82 9.40
C LYS A 63 9.39 -7.48 9.01
N GLU A 64 9.92 -6.38 9.56
CA GLU A 64 9.45 -5.01 9.29
C GLU A 64 9.65 -4.52 7.84
N GLU A 65 10.55 -5.14 7.06
CA GLU A 65 10.80 -4.78 5.66
C GLU A 65 11.19 -6.02 4.85
N CYS A 66 10.47 -6.27 3.76
CA CYS A 66 10.85 -7.25 2.75
C CYS A 66 12.03 -6.68 1.95
N LYS A 67 13.22 -7.26 2.09
CA LYS A 67 14.36 -6.93 1.21
C LYS A 67 14.14 -7.61 -0.14
N TYR A 68 13.86 -6.83 -1.17
CA TYR A 68 13.92 -7.24 -2.58
C TYR A 68 15.32 -6.99 -3.15
#